data_AF-A0A7S2HN92-F1
#
_entry.id   AF-A0A7S2HN92-F1
#
_cell.length_a   1.000
_cell.length_b   1.000
_cell.length_c   1.000
_cell.angle_alpha   90.00
_cell.angle_beta   90.00
_cell.angle_gamma   90.00
#
_symmetry.space_group_name_H-M   'P 1'
#
loop_
_entity.id
_entity.type
_entity.pdbx_description
1 polymer ?
#
loop_
_entity_poly.entity_id
_entity_poly.type
_entity_poly.pdbx_seq_one_letter_code
_entity_poly.pdbx_strand_id
1 'polypeptide(L)'
;ASMAAAPAAPTLTVAVRGPSGDAVCRFEDVSGAATAGSLAERVAAAMGRRPWQVRLVAGTEVLRGQDALGAHGSDGELRLGVVIQELPFDQELMARIHERIRGAPGLSDQEVAGVEAKFGFRFPPELAAFLRAGLPSGWHDWRALLRDEVAVGGPGDTASQQIEWHATPEDPEQRPLARQHPLVPIRHRVMMPSVPHGEIGFPVVQMHQASDNIVLADNFWEWLEDEYKLPPDLIPEHVKATCFPDDEVPFWGDLVHFWRAGIA
;
A
#
# COMPACT_ATOMS: atom_id res chain seq x y z
N ALA A 1 -3.91 14.22 -36.27
CA ALA A 1 -4.71 12.99 -36.07
C ALA A 1 -5.76 13.32 -35.02
N SER A 2 -7.04 13.14 -35.34
CA SER A 2 -8.13 13.37 -34.38
C SER A 2 -8.06 12.25 -33.32
N MET A 3 -7.76 12.60 -32.07
CA MET A 3 -7.91 11.67 -30.95
C MET A 3 -9.41 11.41 -30.76
N ALA A 4 -9.89 10.27 -31.25
CA ALA A 4 -11.23 9.82 -30.97
C ALA A 4 -11.38 9.70 -29.44
N ALA A 5 -12.37 10.39 -28.87
CA ALA A 5 -12.67 10.30 -27.45
C ALA A 5 -12.96 8.84 -27.10
N ALA A 6 -12.27 8.32 -26.08
CA ALA A 6 -12.54 6.99 -25.56
C ALA A 6 -14.03 6.90 -25.15
N PRO A 7 -14.72 5.79 -25.47
CA PRO A 7 -16.12 5.63 -25.08
C PRO A 7 -16.24 5.75 -23.56
N ALA A 8 -17.24 6.51 -23.11
CA ALA A 8 -17.51 6.66 -21.69
C ALA A 8 -17.78 5.29 -21.05
N ALA A 9 -17.14 5.02 -19.91
CA ALA A 9 -17.33 3.77 -19.19
C ALA A 9 -18.80 3.62 -18.76
N PRO A 10 -19.37 2.39 -18.82
CA PRO A 10 -20.75 2.15 -18.40
C PRO A 10 -20.91 2.48 -16.93
N THR A 11 -22.11 2.92 -16.54
CA THR A 11 -22.45 3.20 -15.14
C THR A 11 -23.10 1.96 -14.52
N LEU A 12 -22.74 1.64 -13.29
CA LEU A 12 -23.15 0.44 -12.57
C LEU A 12 -23.91 0.78 -11.29
N THR A 13 -24.92 -0.02 -10.98
CA THR A 13 -25.44 -0.13 -9.61
C THR A 13 -24.78 -1.30 -8.91
N VAL A 14 -24.09 -1.03 -7.81
CA VAL A 14 -23.33 -2.04 -7.06
C VAL A 14 -24.03 -2.36 -5.74
N ALA A 15 -24.38 -3.63 -5.56
CA ALA A 15 -24.94 -4.15 -4.31
C ALA A 15 -23.90 -5.01 -3.59
N VAL A 16 -23.60 -4.67 -2.34
CA VAL A 16 -22.57 -5.33 -1.54
C VAL A 16 -23.21 -6.08 -0.38
N ARG A 17 -22.88 -7.36 -0.24
CA ARG A 17 -23.34 -8.23 0.84
C ARG A 17 -22.21 -8.62 1.77
N GLY A 18 -22.52 -8.71 3.05
CA GLY A 18 -21.57 -9.11 4.09
C GLY A 18 -21.29 -10.62 4.06
N PRO A 19 -20.35 -11.09 4.88
CA PRO A 19 -20.04 -12.52 5.00
C PRO A 19 -21.26 -13.39 5.36
N SER A 20 -22.20 -12.84 6.12
CA SER A 20 -23.47 -13.49 6.48
C SER A 20 -24.56 -13.41 5.40
N GLY A 21 -24.27 -12.78 4.25
CA GLY A 21 -25.22 -12.60 3.13
C GLY A 21 -26.20 -11.44 3.31
N ASP A 22 -26.16 -10.74 4.42
CA ASP A 22 -26.90 -9.51 4.70
C ASP A 22 -26.44 -8.36 3.79
N ALA A 23 -27.36 -7.44 3.47
CA ALA A 23 -27.02 -6.28 2.67
C ALA A 23 -26.21 -5.30 3.52
N VAL A 24 -24.99 -4.97 3.07
CA VAL A 24 -24.11 -4.00 3.75
C VAL A 24 -24.37 -2.61 3.20
N CYS A 25 -24.25 -2.45 1.89
CA CYS A 25 -24.44 -1.16 1.23
C CYS A 25 -24.83 -1.33 -0.24
N ARG A 26 -25.41 -0.27 -0.80
CA ARG A 26 -25.73 -0.16 -2.22
C ARG A 26 -25.18 1.18 -2.71
N PHE A 27 -24.47 1.14 -3.83
CA PHE A 27 -23.94 2.33 -4.48
C PHE A 27 -24.57 2.46 -5.86
N GLU A 28 -25.16 3.62 -6.10
CA GLU A 28 -25.69 3.98 -7.41
C GLU A 28 -24.63 4.77 -8.18
N ASP A 29 -24.80 4.80 -9.51
CA ASP A 29 -23.97 5.56 -10.43
C ASP A 29 -22.45 5.35 -10.32
N VAL A 30 -22.02 4.11 -10.05
CA VAL A 30 -20.60 3.78 -9.97
C VAL A 30 -20.04 3.64 -11.39
N SER A 31 -19.03 4.43 -11.74
CA SER A 31 -18.33 4.28 -13.01
C SER A 31 -17.76 2.86 -13.13
N GLY A 32 -17.98 2.20 -14.27
CA GLY A 32 -17.38 0.90 -14.57
C GLY A 32 -15.86 0.95 -14.70
N ALA A 33 -15.29 2.15 -14.87
CA ALA A 33 -13.84 2.37 -14.82
C ALA A 33 -13.31 2.58 -13.39
N ALA A 34 -14.18 2.69 -12.38
CA ALA A 34 -13.74 2.69 -10.98
C ALA A 34 -13.12 1.32 -10.66
N THR A 35 -12.10 1.35 -9.79
CA THR A 35 -11.38 0.14 -9.40
C THR A 35 -12.02 -0.51 -8.18
N ALA A 36 -11.85 -1.82 -8.02
CA ALA A 36 -12.34 -2.54 -6.85
C ALA A 36 -11.75 -1.96 -5.53
N GLY A 37 -10.50 -1.50 -5.54
CA GLY A 37 -9.87 -0.84 -4.39
C GLY A 37 -10.58 0.45 -3.97
N SER A 38 -10.93 1.31 -4.95
CA SER A 38 -11.68 2.54 -4.66
C SER A 38 -13.08 2.26 -4.09
N LEU A 39 -13.71 1.17 -4.52
CA LEU A 39 -14.99 0.73 -3.97
C LEU A 39 -14.82 0.07 -2.59
N ALA A 40 -13.77 -0.71 -2.38
CA ALA A 40 -13.46 -1.35 -1.11
C ALA A 40 -13.27 -0.32 0.01
N GLU A 41 -12.61 0.82 -0.29
CA GLU A 41 -12.51 1.96 0.65
C GLU A 41 -13.89 2.46 1.09
N ARG A 42 -14.82 2.62 0.14
CA ARG A 42 -16.19 3.08 0.42
C ARG A 42 -16.99 2.05 1.23
N VAL A 43 -16.85 0.77 0.89
CA VAL A 43 -17.48 -0.34 1.63
C VAL A 43 -16.95 -0.42 3.06
N ALA A 44 -15.63 -0.33 3.23
CA ALA A 44 -15.00 -0.33 4.54
C ALA A 44 -15.49 0.83 5.42
N ALA A 45 -15.58 2.04 4.86
CA ALA A 45 -16.16 3.19 5.56
C ALA A 45 -17.60 2.93 6.01
N ALA A 46 -18.44 2.35 5.15
CA ALA A 46 -19.82 1.98 5.48
C ALA A 46 -19.91 0.92 6.59
N MET A 47 -18.93 0.02 6.68
CA MET A 47 -18.84 -1.03 7.70
C MET A 47 -18.15 -0.58 9.00
N GLY A 48 -17.67 0.67 9.09
CA GLY A 48 -16.83 1.12 10.20
C GLY A 48 -15.50 0.37 10.31
N ARG A 49 -15.00 -0.13 9.17
CA ARG A 49 -13.74 -0.88 9.03
C ARG A 49 -12.68 -0.02 8.35
N ARG A 50 -11.42 -0.45 8.43
CA ARG A 50 -10.35 0.12 7.60
C ARG A 50 -10.40 -0.47 6.19
N PRO A 51 -10.00 0.27 5.14
CA PRO A 51 -10.01 -0.23 3.77
C PRO A 51 -9.34 -1.60 3.57
N TRP A 52 -8.19 -1.82 4.20
CA TRP A 52 -7.45 -3.07 4.13
C TRP A 52 -8.17 -4.27 4.76
N GLN A 53 -9.18 -4.04 5.60
CA GLN A 53 -9.99 -5.12 6.18
C GLN A 53 -11.03 -5.66 5.21
N VAL A 54 -11.25 -5.02 4.06
CA VAL A 54 -12.36 -5.33 3.16
C VAL A 54 -11.82 -5.75 1.81
N ARG A 55 -12.09 -7.01 1.46
CA ARG A 55 -11.91 -7.54 0.11
C ARG A 55 -13.26 -7.72 -0.55
N LEU A 56 -13.37 -7.28 -1.80
CA LEU A 56 -14.57 -7.45 -2.59
C LEU A 56 -14.50 -8.79 -3.34
N VAL A 57 -15.63 -9.49 -3.42
CA VAL A 57 -15.72 -10.78 -4.09
C VAL A 57 -16.80 -10.72 -5.16
N ALA A 58 -16.46 -11.06 -6.40
CA ALA A 58 -17.43 -11.27 -7.48
C ALA A 58 -17.63 -12.77 -7.68
N GLY A 59 -18.79 -13.30 -7.26
CA GLY A 59 -19.02 -14.75 -7.27
C GLY A 59 -18.08 -15.48 -6.30
N THR A 60 -17.09 -16.18 -6.83
CA THR A 60 -16.04 -16.89 -6.05
C THR A 60 -14.67 -16.23 -6.16
N GLU A 61 -14.54 -15.17 -6.95
CA GLU A 61 -13.27 -14.50 -7.23
C GLU A 61 -13.10 -13.30 -6.30
N VAL A 62 -11.96 -13.24 -5.60
CA VAL A 62 -11.57 -12.05 -4.84
C VAL A 62 -11.01 -11.02 -5.84
N LEU A 63 -11.64 -9.86 -5.90
CA LEU A 63 -11.22 -8.78 -6.79
C LEU A 63 -9.94 -8.13 -6.29
N ARG A 64 -9.02 -7.86 -7.21
CA ARG A 64 -7.78 -7.13 -6.98
C ARG A 64 -8.05 -5.64 -6.95
N GLY A 65 -7.25 -4.88 -6.19
CA GLY A 65 -7.46 -3.44 -6.00
C GLY A 65 -7.57 -2.63 -7.30
N GLN A 66 -6.88 -3.07 -8.36
CA GLN A 66 -6.82 -2.44 -9.68
C GLN A 66 -7.93 -2.89 -10.64
N ASP A 67 -8.69 -3.94 -10.32
CA ASP A 67 -9.68 -4.50 -11.23
C ASP A 67 -10.79 -3.49 -11.51
N ALA A 68 -11.07 -3.26 -12.80
CA ALA A 68 -12.15 -2.39 -13.21
C ALA A 68 -13.50 -3.07 -12.94
N LEU A 69 -14.39 -2.40 -12.20
CA LEU A 69 -15.68 -2.98 -11.81
C LEU A 69 -16.56 -3.37 -13.02
N GLY A 70 -16.42 -2.64 -14.13
CA GLY A 70 -17.12 -2.91 -15.39
C GLY A 70 -16.79 -4.26 -16.00
N ALA A 71 -15.63 -4.86 -15.67
CA ALA A 71 -15.26 -6.20 -16.13
C ALA A 71 -16.05 -7.32 -15.44
N HIS A 72 -16.65 -7.05 -14.28
CA HIS A 72 -17.33 -8.05 -13.45
C HIS A 72 -18.86 -7.86 -13.42
N GLY A 73 -19.38 -6.76 -13.98
CA GLY A 73 -20.81 -6.45 -14.02
C GLY A 73 -21.51 -6.96 -15.28
N SER A 74 -22.80 -7.25 -15.17
CA SER A 74 -23.68 -7.56 -16.31
C SER A 74 -24.93 -6.70 -16.25
N ASP A 75 -25.37 -6.17 -17.39
CA ASP A 75 -26.62 -5.39 -17.51
C ASP A 75 -26.74 -4.18 -16.56
N GLY A 76 -25.61 -3.53 -16.26
CA GLY A 76 -25.58 -2.35 -15.37
C GLY A 76 -25.73 -2.66 -13.88
N GLU A 77 -25.77 -3.93 -13.49
CA GLU A 77 -25.78 -4.36 -12.08
C GLU A 77 -24.52 -5.18 -11.76
N LEU A 78 -23.94 -4.91 -10.60
CA LEU A 78 -22.82 -5.69 -10.05
C LEU A 78 -23.17 -6.12 -8.62
N ARG A 79 -23.06 -7.42 -8.33
CA ARG A 79 -23.29 -7.99 -7.00
C ARG A 79 -21.98 -8.48 -6.43
N LEU A 80 -21.61 -7.95 -5.28
CA LEU A 80 -20.35 -8.28 -4.61
C LEU A 80 -20.61 -8.85 -3.22
N GLY A 81 -19.82 -9.84 -2.84
CA GLY A 81 -19.60 -10.23 -1.46
C GLY A 81 -18.47 -9.42 -0.83
N VAL A 82 -18.36 -9.50 0.49
CA VAL A 82 -17.23 -8.97 1.26
C VAL A 82 -16.57 -10.11 2.04
N VAL A 83 -15.26 -10.18 1.94
CA VAL A 83 -14.42 -10.94 2.86
C VAL A 83 -13.75 -9.95 3.80
N ILE A 84 -13.85 -10.21 5.10
CA ILE A 84 -13.14 -9.42 6.10
C ILE A 84 -11.77 -10.05 6.31
N GLN A 85 -10.71 -9.30 6.04
CA GLN A 85 -9.34 -9.70 6.37
C GLN A 85 -8.96 -9.16 7.75
N GLU A 86 -8.41 -10.04 8.57
CA GLU A 86 -7.69 -9.65 9.79
C GLU A 86 -6.20 -9.55 9.45
N LEU A 87 -5.49 -8.62 10.09
CA LEU A 87 -4.03 -8.57 9.93
C LEU A 87 -3.46 -9.88 10.48
N PRO A 88 -2.45 -10.46 9.83
CA PRO A 88 -1.81 -11.65 10.35
C PRO A 88 -0.98 -11.34 11.62
N PHE A 89 -0.87 -10.07 12.01
CA PHE A 89 -0.08 -9.59 13.14
C PHE A 89 -0.92 -8.74 14.10
N ASP A 90 -0.47 -8.68 15.36
CA ASP A 90 -1.12 -7.93 16.43
C ASP A 90 -0.16 -6.96 17.14
N GLN A 91 -0.68 -6.21 18.11
CA GLN A 91 0.11 -5.25 18.88
C GLN A 91 1.19 -5.91 19.75
N GLU A 92 0.98 -7.17 20.19
CA GLU A 92 1.95 -7.87 21.01
C GLU A 92 3.20 -8.21 20.18
N LEU A 93 3.01 -8.74 18.97
CA LEU A 93 4.11 -8.99 18.04
C LEU A 93 4.91 -7.72 17.78
N MET A 94 4.23 -6.60 17.51
CA MET A 94 4.90 -5.30 17.31
C MET A 94 5.73 -4.89 18.52
N ALA A 95 5.17 -5.01 19.72
CA ALA A 95 5.87 -4.65 20.96
C ALA A 95 7.14 -5.50 21.15
N ARG A 96 7.04 -6.83 20.97
CA ARG A 96 8.19 -7.74 21.08
C ARG A 96 9.29 -7.42 20.05
N ILE A 97 8.91 -7.00 18.84
CA ILE A 97 9.90 -6.57 17.84
C ILE A 97 10.55 -5.25 18.25
N HIS A 98 9.79 -4.27 18.70
CA HIS A 98 10.32 -2.96 19.13
C HIS A 98 11.24 -3.06 20.35
N GLU A 99 11.01 -4.01 21.24
CA GLU A 99 11.95 -4.34 22.34
C GLU A 99 13.34 -4.73 21.83
N ARG A 100 13.43 -5.32 20.63
CA ARG A 100 14.71 -5.69 20.00
C ARG A 100 15.35 -4.54 19.24
N ILE A 101 14.56 -3.77 18.50
CA ILE A 101 15.05 -2.77 17.55
C ILE A 101 15.44 -1.45 18.24
N ARG A 102 14.83 -1.15 19.41
CA ARG A 102 14.97 0.11 20.17
C ARG A 102 14.60 1.36 19.36
N GLY A 103 13.81 2.23 19.97
CA GLY A 103 13.27 3.37 19.25
C GLY A 103 12.67 4.44 20.14
N ALA A 104 12.19 5.48 19.48
CA ALA A 104 11.33 6.48 20.10
C ALA A 104 9.88 5.95 20.18
N PRO A 105 9.01 6.58 21.01
CA PRO A 105 7.60 6.25 21.03
C PRO A 105 6.96 6.34 19.64
N GLY A 106 6.06 5.40 19.36
CA GLY A 106 5.35 5.29 18.09
C GLY A 106 4.45 6.48 17.79
N LEU A 107 3.95 6.54 16.57
CA LEU A 107 3.03 7.57 16.09
C LEU A 107 1.61 7.35 16.60
N SER A 108 0.91 8.42 16.95
CA SER A 108 -0.54 8.38 17.14
C SER A 108 -1.27 8.23 15.82
N ASP A 109 -2.56 7.82 15.86
CA ASP A 109 -3.41 7.76 14.67
C ASP A 109 -3.50 9.11 13.94
N GLN A 110 -3.52 10.22 14.68
CA GLN A 110 -3.54 11.56 14.11
C GLN A 110 -2.22 11.91 13.41
N GLU A 111 -1.09 11.49 13.98
CA GLU A 111 0.22 11.70 13.34
C GLU A 111 0.36 10.88 12.06
N VAL A 112 -0.08 9.61 12.06
CA VAL A 112 -0.10 8.78 10.84
C VAL A 112 -0.96 9.45 9.77
N ALA A 113 -2.21 9.80 10.10
CA ALA A 113 -3.11 10.46 9.15
C ALA A 113 -2.56 11.81 8.66
N GLY A 114 -1.89 12.56 9.54
CA GLY A 114 -1.25 13.82 9.20
C GLY A 114 -0.11 13.64 8.20
N VAL A 115 0.73 12.62 8.37
CA VAL A 115 1.81 12.30 7.44
C VAL A 115 1.24 11.88 6.09
N GLU A 116 0.28 10.96 6.07
CA GLU A 116 -0.37 10.51 4.84
C GLU A 116 -0.99 11.69 4.06
N ALA A 117 -1.71 12.58 4.76
CA ALA A 117 -2.31 13.77 4.16
C ALA A 117 -1.26 14.77 3.66
N LYS A 118 -0.18 14.99 4.43
CA LYS A 118 0.87 15.95 4.08
C LYS A 118 1.65 15.53 2.85
N PHE A 119 2.03 14.25 2.77
CA PHE A 119 2.92 13.76 1.72
C PHE A 119 2.19 13.12 0.53
N GLY A 120 0.86 12.96 0.60
CA GLY A 120 0.06 12.48 -0.52
C GLY A 120 0.25 10.99 -0.81
N PHE A 121 0.58 10.19 0.20
CA PHE A 121 0.65 8.74 0.12
C PHE A 121 -0.09 8.10 1.30
N ARG A 122 -0.31 6.78 1.24
CA ARG A 122 -0.74 5.98 2.41
C ARG A 122 0.36 5.00 2.82
N PHE A 123 0.53 4.81 4.12
CA PHE A 123 1.40 3.75 4.60
C PHE A 123 0.77 2.38 4.29
N PRO A 124 1.55 1.39 3.83
CA PRO A 124 1.17 -0.01 3.92
C PRO A 124 0.66 -0.33 5.35
N PRO A 125 -0.41 -1.12 5.53
CA PRO A 125 -1.00 -1.37 6.85
C PRO A 125 0.00 -1.92 7.87
N GLU A 126 0.91 -2.79 7.45
CA GLU A 126 2.01 -3.31 8.27
C GLU A 126 3.00 -2.23 8.72
N LEU A 127 3.47 -1.40 7.79
CA LEU A 127 4.35 -0.27 8.12
C LEU A 127 3.64 0.73 9.03
N ALA A 128 2.37 1.03 8.77
CA ALA A 128 1.56 1.92 9.59
C ALA A 128 1.35 1.37 11.01
N ALA A 129 1.08 0.06 11.15
CA ALA A 129 0.94 -0.59 12.45
C ALA A 129 2.27 -0.60 13.21
N PHE A 130 3.37 -0.86 12.50
CA PHE A 130 4.70 -0.87 13.05
C PHE A 130 5.14 0.50 13.56
N LEU A 131 4.91 1.56 12.78
CA LEU A 131 5.22 2.95 13.19
C LEU A 131 4.37 3.44 14.36
N ARG A 132 3.14 2.92 14.53
CA ARG A 132 2.31 3.21 15.71
C ARG A 132 2.84 2.57 16.99
N ALA A 133 3.44 1.39 16.87
CA ALA A 133 4.01 0.69 18.02
C ALA A 133 5.35 1.30 18.47
N GLY A 134 6.14 1.85 17.54
CA GLY A 134 7.44 2.44 17.83
C GLY A 134 8.11 3.01 16.59
N LEU A 135 9.08 3.90 16.80
CA LEU A 135 9.90 4.49 15.74
C LEU A 135 11.35 4.01 15.86
N PRO A 136 11.81 3.10 14.99
CA PRO A 136 13.19 2.64 15.02
C PRO A 136 14.20 3.77 14.85
N SER A 137 15.35 3.61 15.51
CA SER A 137 16.48 4.52 15.30
C SER A 137 17.01 4.40 13.86
N GLY A 138 17.26 5.54 13.20
CA GLY A 138 17.80 5.59 11.84
C GLY A 138 16.75 5.51 10.72
N TRP A 139 15.47 5.38 11.06
CA TRP A 139 14.37 5.60 10.12
C TRP A 139 14.06 7.09 10.00
N HIS A 140 13.25 7.45 9.00
CA HIS A 140 12.70 8.81 8.95
C HIS A 140 11.93 9.13 10.22
N ASP A 141 12.26 10.27 10.83
CA ASP A 141 11.48 10.83 11.93
C ASP A 141 10.23 11.51 11.35
N TRP A 142 9.23 10.69 11.08
CA TRP A 142 7.94 11.13 10.54
C TRP A 142 7.26 12.20 11.40
N ARG A 143 7.48 12.17 12.73
CA ARG A 143 6.96 13.19 13.64
C ARG A 143 7.66 14.52 13.42
N ALA A 144 8.98 14.53 13.27
CA ALA A 144 9.72 15.73 12.94
C ALA A 144 9.35 16.29 11.56
N LEU A 145 9.07 15.42 10.59
CA LEU A 145 8.64 15.78 9.24
C LEU A 145 7.20 16.31 9.18
N LEU A 146 6.35 15.97 10.15
CA LEU A 146 4.97 16.44 10.20
C LEU A 146 4.85 17.93 10.55
N ARG A 147 5.83 18.50 11.27
CA ARG A 147 5.84 19.90 11.71
C ARG A 147 5.59 20.90 10.58
N ASP A 148 4.83 21.95 10.86
CA ASP A 148 4.37 22.92 9.87
C ASP A 148 5.53 23.66 9.17
N GLU A 149 6.68 23.83 9.86
CA GLU A 149 7.85 24.49 9.28
C GLU A 149 8.56 23.65 8.21
N VAL A 150 8.28 22.34 8.16
CA VAL A 150 8.83 21.44 7.15
C VAL A 150 7.88 21.41 5.95
N ALA A 151 8.15 22.25 4.95
CA ALA A 151 7.41 22.23 3.69
C ALA A 151 7.76 20.97 2.86
N VAL A 152 6.75 20.36 2.22
CA VAL A 152 6.94 19.20 1.33
C VAL A 152 7.82 19.60 0.14
N GLY A 153 8.85 18.81 -0.15
CA GLY A 153 9.89 19.11 -1.14
C GLY A 153 10.85 20.24 -0.72
N GLY A 154 10.73 20.77 0.50
CA GLY A 154 11.62 21.78 1.04
C GLY A 154 12.92 21.20 1.60
N PRO A 155 13.90 22.05 1.98
CA PRO A 155 15.20 21.60 2.48
C PRO A 155 15.16 20.74 3.75
N GLY A 156 14.11 20.91 4.56
CA GLY A 156 13.90 20.12 5.79
C GLY A 156 13.15 18.80 5.57
N ASP A 157 12.61 18.57 4.37
CA ASP A 157 11.87 17.36 4.02
C ASP A 157 12.82 16.28 3.49
N THR A 158 13.31 15.45 4.40
CA THR A 158 14.23 14.37 4.06
C THR A 158 13.56 13.21 3.32
N ALA A 159 12.24 13.06 3.42
CA ALA A 159 11.51 11.98 2.75
C ALA A 159 11.39 12.28 1.25
N SER A 160 10.93 13.48 0.88
CA SER A 160 10.82 13.86 -0.53
C SER A 160 12.18 13.99 -1.21
N GLN A 161 13.22 14.43 -0.48
CA GLN A 161 14.59 14.44 -0.99
C GLN A 161 15.08 13.03 -1.34
N GLN A 162 14.80 12.01 -0.52
CA GLN A 162 15.17 10.63 -0.86
C GLN A 162 14.44 10.12 -2.10
N ILE A 163 13.15 10.45 -2.26
CA ILE A 163 12.40 10.10 -3.47
C ILE A 163 13.01 10.81 -4.69
N GLU A 164 13.31 12.10 -4.56
CA GLU A 164 13.93 12.88 -5.63
C GLU A 164 15.28 12.29 -6.06
N TRP A 165 16.14 11.92 -5.11
CA TRP A 165 17.48 11.43 -5.40
C TRP A 165 17.54 9.98 -5.88
N HIS A 166 16.60 9.14 -5.47
CA HIS A 166 16.73 7.69 -5.64
C HIS A 166 15.58 7.03 -6.39
N ALA A 167 14.40 7.65 -6.41
CA ALA A 167 13.18 7.07 -6.97
C ALA A 167 12.51 7.96 -8.02
N THR A 168 13.20 8.98 -8.54
CA THR A 168 12.69 9.76 -9.68
C THR A 168 13.23 9.18 -10.99
N PRO A 169 12.36 8.70 -11.89
CA PRO A 169 12.79 8.20 -13.20
C PRO A 169 13.59 9.24 -13.99
N GLU A 170 14.67 8.79 -14.61
CA GLU A 170 15.47 9.63 -15.52
C GLU A 170 14.62 10.10 -16.71
N ASP A 171 13.84 9.17 -17.29
CA ASP A 171 12.88 9.44 -18.36
C ASP A 171 11.78 10.41 -17.88
N PRO A 172 11.71 11.63 -18.43
CA PRO A 172 10.69 12.62 -18.07
C PRO A 172 9.26 12.14 -18.34
N GLU A 173 9.04 11.24 -19.31
CA GLU A 173 7.69 10.73 -19.64
C GLU A 173 7.15 9.79 -18.55
N GLN A 174 8.04 9.12 -17.80
CA GLN A 174 7.66 8.23 -16.71
C GLN A 174 7.36 8.97 -15.39
N ARG A 175 7.90 10.18 -15.19
CA ARG A 175 7.77 10.92 -13.92
C ARG A 175 6.32 11.20 -13.50
N PRO A 176 5.39 11.60 -14.39
CA PRO A 176 3.99 11.78 -14.02
C PRO A 176 3.35 10.47 -13.53
N LEU A 177 3.72 9.34 -14.12
CA LEU A 177 3.21 8.03 -13.74
C LEU A 177 3.80 7.57 -12.40
N ALA A 178 5.09 7.77 -12.17
CA ALA A 178 5.73 7.50 -10.88
C ALA A 178 5.08 8.28 -9.72
N ARG A 179 4.70 9.55 -9.94
CA ARG A 179 4.01 10.36 -8.93
C ARG A 179 2.61 9.84 -8.59
N GLN A 180 1.96 9.12 -9.49
CA GLN A 180 0.67 8.46 -9.23
C GLN A 180 0.83 7.16 -8.43
N HIS A 181 2.06 6.64 -8.33
CA HIS A 181 2.40 5.41 -7.63
C HIS A 181 3.47 5.70 -6.58
N PRO A 182 3.15 6.46 -5.52
CA PRO A 182 4.17 6.90 -4.58
C PRO A 182 4.81 5.72 -3.85
N LEU A 183 6.10 5.86 -3.59
CA LEU A 183 6.84 5.02 -2.65
C LEU A 183 6.88 5.72 -1.29
N VAL A 184 6.90 4.93 -0.22
CA VAL A 184 7.09 5.37 1.15
C VAL A 184 8.54 5.10 1.56
N PRO A 185 9.39 6.13 1.72
CA PRO A 185 10.76 5.94 2.20
C PRO A 185 10.77 5.47 3.65
N ILE A 186 11.48 4.38 3.95
CA ILE A 186 11.63 3.87 5.32
C ILE A 186 12.90 4.44 5.94
N ARG A 187 14.03 4.19 5.25
CA ARG A 187 15.36 4.68 5.62
C ARG A 187 16.28 4.66 4.40
N HIS A 188 17.22 5.61 4.33
CA HIS A 188 18.22 5.72 3.25
C HIS A 188 17.65 5.59 1.81
N ARG A 189 17.72 4.39 1.22
CA ARG A 189 17.23 4.07 -0.13
C ARG A 189 16.13 3.02 -0.09
N VAL A 190 15.77 2.56 1.10
CA VAL A 190 14.80 1.50 1.33
C VAL A 190 13.41 2.11 1.34
N MET A 191 12.53 1.60 0.48
CA MET A 191 11.18 2.11 0.28
C MET A 191 10.18 0.97 0.11
N MET A 192 8.90 1.27 0.35
CA MET A 192 7.79 0.38 0.07
C MET A 192 6.78 1.04 -0.86
N PRO A 193 6.12 0.29 -1.76
CA PRO A 193 4.95 0.77 -2.49
C PRO A 193 3.85 1.26 -1.55
N SER A 194 3.18 2.37 -1.91
CA SER A 194 2.00 2.87 -1.21
C SER A 194 0.67 2.37 -1.81
N VAL A 195 0.74 1.82 -3.03
CA VAL A 195 -0.41 1.42 -3.84
C VAL A 195 -0.27 -0.03 -4.33
N PRO A 196 -1.38 -0.81 -4.41
CA PRO A 196 -2.75 -0.39 -4.10
C PRO A 196 -2.98 -0.15 -2.60
N HIS A 197 -3.83 0.82 -2.29
CA HIS A 197 -4.07 1.18 -0.89
C HIS A 197 -4.76 0.05 -0.12
N GLY A 198 -4.25 -0.21 1.07
CA GLY A 198 -4.79 -1.24 1.96
C GLY A 198 -4.43 -2.68 1.58
N GLU A 199 -3.49 -2.88 0.69
CA GLU A 199 -2.82 -4.17 0.52
C GLU A 199 -1.72 -4.35 1.57
N ILE A 200 -1.40 -5.61 1.88
CA ILE A 200 -0.33 -6.02 2.80
C ILE A 200 0.62 -6.96 2.09
N GLY A 201 1.81 -7.16 2.65
CA GLY A 201 2.83 -8.03 2.07
C GLY A 201 3.59 -7.37 0.92
N PHE A 202 3.62 -6.04 0.84
CA PHE A 202 4.38 -5.38 -0.23
C PHE A 202 5.87 -5.68 -0.13
N PRO A 203 6.56 -5.85 -1.27
CA PRO A 203 8.01 -6.03 -1.27
C PRO A 203 8.70 -4.78 -0.72
N VAL A 204 9.86 -5.01 -0.10
CA VAL A 204 10.73 -3.91 0.35
C VAL A 204 11.85 -3.75 -0.67
N VAL A 205 12.01 -2.54 -1.18
CA VAL A 205 12.89 -2.27 -2.33
C VAL A 205 13.95 -1.25 -1.94
N GLN A 206 15.20 -1.52 -2.31
CA GLN A 206 16.27 -0.55 -2.29
C GLN A 206 16.34 0.17 -3.65
N MET A 207 16.08 1.47 -3.66
CA MET A 207 16.01 2.28 -4.87
C MET A 207 17.37 2.82 -5.28
N HIS A 208 17.73 2.65 -6.55
CA HIS A 208 18.94 3.23 -7.16
C HIS A 208 18.56 3.94 -8.46
N GLN A 209 18.39 5.27 -8.37
CA GLN A 209 18.07 6.15 -9.50
C GLN A 209 16.84 5.69 -10.31
N ALA A 210 15.89 5.02 -9.66
CA ALA A 210 14.69 4.45 -10.25
C ALA A 210 14.90 3.45 -11.41
N SER A 211 16.13 2.98 -11.65
CA SER A 211 16.47 2.11 -12.78
C SER A 211 17.20 0.82 -12.39
N ASP A 212 17.93 0.81 -11.28
CA ASP A 212 18.72 -0.33 -10.81
C ASP A 212 18.30 -0.79 -9.41
N ASN A 213 16.99 -0.94 -9.21
CA ASN A 213 16.42 -1.18 -7.89
C ASN A 213 16.58 -2.65 -7.48
N ILE A 214 16.81 -2.91 -6.19
CA ILE A 214 17.02 -4.26 -5.65
C ILE A 214 15.85 -4.60 -4.72
N VAL A 215 15.20 -5.74 -4.93
CA VAL A 215 14.23 -6.29 -3.98
C VAL A 215 14.98 -6.87 -2.79
N LEU A 216 14.81 -6.29 -1.61
CA LEU A 216 15.50 -6.72 -0.40
C LEU A 216 14.79 -7.90 0.28
N ALA A 217 13.45 -7.94 0.20
CA ALA A 217 12.64 -9.05 0.66
C ALA A 217 11.25 -9.03 0.01
N ASP A 218 10.56 -10.17 0.09
CA ASP A 218 9.24 -10.35 -0.52
C ASP A 218 8.13 -9.61 0.23
N ASN A 219 8.37 -9.32 1.51
CA ASN A 219 7.49 -8.49 2.33
C ASN A 219 8.23 -7.74 3.43
N PHE A 220 7.50 -6.84 4.11
CA PHE A 220 8.01 -6.05 5.23
C PHE A 220 8.61 -6.89 6.36
N TRP A 221 8.02 -8.05 6.67
CA TRP A 221 8.37 -8.86 7.82
C TRP A 221 9.69 -9.60 7.63
N GLU A 222 9.89 -10.20 6.47
CA GLU A 222 11.15 -10.83 6.08
C GLU A 222 12.29 -9.82 6.05
N TRP A 223 12.06 -8.64 5.46
CA TRP A 223 13.05 -7.56 5.45
C TRP A 223 13.43 -7.14 6.87
N LEU A 224 12.45 -6.98 7.76
CA LEU A 224 12.69 -6.57 9.13
C LEU A 224 13.48 -7.63 9.92
N GLU A 225 13.19 -8.91 9.72
CA GLU A 225 13.91 -10.03 10.30
C GLU A 225 15.39 -10.01 9.88
N ASP A 226 15.66 -9.84 8.59
CA ASP A 226 17.03 -9.82 8.08
C ASP A 226 17.78 -8.53 8.44
N GLU A 227 17.18 -7.36 8.25
CA GLU A 227 17.83 -6.06 8.50
C GLU A 227 18.29 -5.92 9.96
N TYR A 228 17.46 -6.36 10.91
CA TYR A 228 17.73 -6.25 12.33
C TYR A 228 18.28 -7.53 12.97
N LYS A 229 18.53 -8.57 12.16
CA LYS A 229 18.98 -9.89 12.61
C LYS A 229 18.15 -10.40 13.79
N LEU A 230 16.83 -10.31 13.64
CA LEU A 230 15.88 -10.74 14.66
C LEU A 230 15.95 -12.27 14.82
N PRO A 231 15.60 -12.81 16.00
CA PRO A 231 15.46 -14.25 16.17
C PRO A 231 14.44 -14.82 15.16
N PRO A 232 14.73 -15.98 14.53
CA PRO A 232 13.92 -16.52 13.43
C PRO A 232 12.50 -16.94 13.84
N ASP A 233 12.24 -17.09 15.14
CA ASP A 233 10.95 -17.43 15.73
C ASP A 233 10.19 -16.22 16.29
N LEU A 234 10.79 -15.01 16.25
CA LEU A 234 10.16 -13.80 16.76
C LEU A 234 8.97 -13.39 15.89
N ILE A 235 9.15 -13.47 14.56
CA ILE A 235 8.11 -13.18 13.58
C ILE A 235 7.55 -14.53 13.09
N PRO A 236 6.27 -14.85 13.38
CA PRO A 236 5.70 -16.13 12.98
C PRO A 236 5.67 -16.33 11.46
N GLU A 237 5.90 -17.57 11.02
CA GLU A 237 5.91 -17.93 9.59
C GLU A 237 4.62 -17.55 8.85
N HIS A 238 3.45 -17.63 9.50
CA HIS A 238 2.19 -17.25 8.86
C HIS A 238 2.08 -15.73 8.59
N VAL A 239 2.83 -14.91 9.33
CA VAL A 239 2.96 -13.46 9.07
C VAL A 239 3.85 -13.23 7.87
N LYS A 240 5.01 -13.93 7.82
CA LYS A 240 5.96 -13.88 6.71
C LYS A 240 5.43 -14.49 5.42
N ALA A 241 4.48 -15.41 5.49
CA ALA A 241 3.84 -16.00 4.31
C ALA A 241 2.93 -15.03 3.53
N THR A 242 2.71 -13.82 4.04
CA THR A 242 1.89 -12.80 3.37
C THR A 242 2.74 -12.00 2.39
N CYS A 243 2.56 -12.25 1.10
CA CYS A 243 3.24 -11.52 0.03
C CYS A 243 2.22 -10.96 -0.96
N PHE A 244 2.45 -9.72 -1.39
CA PHE A 244 1.74 -9.09 -2.49
C PHE A 244 2.46 -9.45 -3.80
N PRO A 245 1.74 -9.90 -4.84
CA PRO A 245 2.39 -10.29 -6.09
C PRO A 245 3.13 -9.12 -6.73
N ASP A 246 4.42 -9.30 -7.03
CA ASP A 246 5.26 -8.26 -7.63
C ASP A 246 4.68 -7.72 -8.95
N ASP A 247 3.99 -8.55 -9.75
CA ASP A 247 3.44 -8.20 -11.06
C ASP A 247 2.17 -7.35 -10.93
N GLU A 248 1.63 -7.33 -9.72
CA GLU A 248 0.51 -6.49 -9.36
C GLU A 248 0.97 -5.18 -8.70
N VAL A 249 2.26 -5.00 -8.41
CA VAL A 249 2.78 -3.72 -7.91
C VAL A 249 2.74 -2.69 -9.04
N PRO A 250 1.86 -1.68 -8.97
CA PRO A 250 1.66 -0.79 -10.11
C PRO A 250 2.90 0.07 -10.37
N PHE A 251 3.25 0.26 -11.64
CA PHE A 251 4.40 1.01 -12.16
C PHE A 251 5.79 0.48 -11.75
N TRP A 252 5.98 0.07 -10.50
CA TRP A 252 7.25 -0.44 -9.98
C TRP A 252 7.44 -1.94 -10.21
N GLY A 253 6.39 -2.70 -10.51
CA GLY A 253 6.43 -4.17 -10.63
C GLY A 253 7.46 -4.69 -11.63
N ASP A 254 7.56 -4.09 -12.82
CA ASP A 254 8.56 -4.49 -13.82
C ASP A 254 10.00 -4.27 -13.34
N LEU A 255 10.23 -3.23 -12.52
CA LEU A 255 11.53 -2.92 -11.93
C LEU A 255 11.86 -3.86 -10.75
N VAL A 256 10.84 -4.37 -10.07
CA VAL A 256 10.94 -5.35 -8.97
C VAL A 256 11.19 -6.76 -9.53
N HIS A 257 10.51 -7.14 -10.62
CA HIS A 257 10.60 -8.46 -11.25
C HIS A 257 11.92 -8.78 -11.92
N PHE A 258 12.55 -7.79 -12.58
CA PHE A 258 13.74 -8.00 -13.40
C PHE A 258 14.90 -8.64 -12.61
N TRP A 259 15.02 -8.35 -11.32
CA TRP A 259 16.08 -8.88 -10.47
C TRP A 259 15.83 -10.28 -9.93
N ARG A 260 14.57 -10.70 -9.73
CA ARG A 260 14.25 -12.10 -9.37
C ARG A 260 14.58 -13.06 -10.52
N ALA A 261 14.37 -12.65 -11.76
CA ALA A 261 14.66 -13.46 -12.94
C ALA A 261 16.16 -13.56 -13.30
N GLY A 262 17.00 -12.66 -12.77
CA GLY A 262 18.44 -12.62 -13.06
C GLY A 262 19.34 -13.38 -12.07
N ILE A 263 18.78 -13.97 -11.01
CA ILE A 263 19.51 -14.73 -9.98
C ILE A 263 19.22 -16.25 -10.07
N ALA A 264 18.40 -16.69 -11.03
CA ALA A 264 18.13 -18.11 -11.32
C ALA A 264 19.12 -18.72 -12.32
#